data_AF-A0A4Q5S2N4-F1
#
_entry.id   AF-A0A4Q5S2N4-F1
#
_cell.length_a   1.000
_cell.length_b   1.000
_cell.length_c   1.000
_cell.angle_alpha   90.00
_cell.angle_beta   90.00
_cell.angle_gamma   90.00
#
_symmetry.space_group_name_H-M   'P 1'
#
loop_
_entity.id
_entity.type
_entity.pdbx_description
1 polymer ?
#
loop_
_entity_poly.entity_id
_entity_poly.type
_entity_poly.pdbx_seq_one_letter_code
_entity_poly.pdbx_strand_id
1 'polypeptide(L)'
;MPIGGRLEHVNIWAMSDGPDDCTIVDSGMRTPETLAAWERVHSGLLAGQHVSRMIGTHMHPDHVGMFGWLAERHAGTLWMSRLEYYTLRMLERDVGVPPAIAVDFYRAAGMDDAWITGYRDRFGSYAALLHTVPAAFHAIEDNDEIEAGGARWKCIIGNGHSPAHVCLWSPEHKLLISGDQVLPTISSNVSVYPYEPDANPLEDWMASLRKIKAIVPDDVLVLPAHGRPFYGLHKRIDALLEGHDDALDRLHRFLDTPKRAVDVFPALFHRVREDNVTRGMAAGEALAHLVYLARRGFVSSHLDPMGIRWWQADPTARE
;
A
#
# COMPACT_ATOMS: atom_id res chain seq x y z
N MET A 1 13.46 6.51 6.58
CA MET A 1 13.45 5.81 7.88
C MET A 1 13.70 4.33 7.69
N PRO A 2 14.36 3.67 8.65
CA PRO A 2 14.64 2.23 8.57
C PRO A 2 13.35 1.40 8.71
N ILE A 3 13.27 0.29 7.98
CA ILE A 3 12.22 -0.74 8.16
C ILE A 3 12.88 -2.08 8.51
N GLY A 4 13.96 -2.43 7.79
CA GLY A 4 14.63 -3.71 7.90
C GLY A 4 14.11 -4.75 6.89
N GLY A 5 14.82 -5.88 6.77
CA GLY A 5 14.49 -6.91 5.78
C GLY A 5 14.88 -6.51 4.34
N ARG A 6 14.08 -6.92 3.34
CA ARG A 6 14.34 -6.63 1.90
C ARG A 6 13.95 -5.21 1.48
N LEU A 7 12.90 -4.66 2.10
CA LEU A 7 12.55 -3.25 2.00
C LEU A 7 13.32 -2.53 3.11
N GLU A 8 14.58 -2.19 2.85
CA GLU A 8 15.49 -1.70 3.91
C GLU A 8 15.01 -0.38 4.55
N HIS A 9 14.30 0.45 3.78
CA HIS A 9 13.89 1.80 4.18
C HIS A 9 12.58 2.25 3.50
N VAL A 10 11.92 3.23 4.13
CA VAL A 10 10.91 4.12 3.55
C VAL A 10 11.48 5.54 3.43
N ASN A 11 11.19 6.25 2.36
CA ASN A 11 11.54 7.64 2.16
C ASN A 11 10.48 8.54 2.79
N ILE A 12 10.96 9.58 3.48
CA ILE A 12 10.12 10.59 4.13
C ILE A 12 10.52 11.94 3.56
N TRP A 13 9.54 12.80 3.30
CA TRP A 13 9.78 14.11 2.71
C TRP A 13 9.51 15.21 3.74
N ALA A 14 10.44 16.15 3.86
CA ALA A 14 10.27 17.35 4.66
C ALA A 14 10.25 18.57 3.75
N MET A 15 9.25 19.43 3.92
CA MET A 15 9.03 20.64 3.14
C MET A 15 9.04 21.82 4.10
N SER A 16 9.88 22.82 3.85
CA SER A 16 9.95 24.04 4.67
C SER A 16 8.79 24.98 4.34
N ASP A 17 7.97 25.28 5.33
CA ASP A 17 6.81 26.18 5.24
C ASP A 17 7.10 27.57 5.85
N GLY A 18 8.38 27.84 6.12
CA GLY A 18 8.86 29.06 6.72
C GLY A 18 10.19 28.84 7.42
N PRO A 19 10.74 29.88 8.08
CA PRO A 19 12.01 29.77 8.80
C PRO A 19 12.01 28.71 9.89
N ASP A 20 10.86 28.53 10.57
CA ASP A 20 10.72 27.70 11.76
C ASP A 20 9.55 26.69 11.65
N ASP A 21 9.04 26.42 10.45
CA ASP A 21 7.88 25.53 10.25
C ASP A 21 8.08 24.59 9.06
N CYS A 22 7.54 23.37 9.16
CA CYS A 22 7.66 22.37 8.12
C CYS A 22 6.45 21.43 8.04
N THR A 23 6.18 20.98 6.81
CA THR A 23 5.31 19.85 6.51
C THR A 23 6.15 18.58 6.35
N ILE A 24 5.71 17.49 6.95
CA ILE A 24 6.29 16.15 6.79
C ILE A 24 5.33 15.26 6.01
N VAL A 25 5.84 14.49 5.04
CA VAL A 25 5.07 13.46 4.30
C VAL A 25 5.60 12.08 4.70
N ASP A 26 4.72 11.25 5.24
CA ASP A 26 4.97 9.96 5.87
C ASP A 26 5.87 10.03 7.12
N SER A 27 5.95 8.93 7.88
CA SER A 27 6.50 8.96 9.24
C SER A 27 7.38 7.77 9.62
N GLY A 28 7.39 6.66 8.88
CA GLY A 28 8.13 5.47 9.28
C GLY A 28 7.34 4.59 10.25
N MET A 29 7.80 3.36 10.39
CA MET A 29 7.23 2.36 11.29
C MET A 29 7.70 2.58 12.73
N ARG A 30 6.84 2.33 13.73
CA ARG A 30 7.26 2.40 15.14
C ARG A 30 8.20 1.24 15.49
N THR A 31 9.49 1.53 15.41
CA THR A 31 10.58 0.65 15.85
C THR A 31 11.60 1.46 16.66
N PRO A 32 12.43 0.80 17.50
CA PRO A 32 13.54 1.47 18.17
C PRO A 32 14.49 2.18 17.19
N GLU A 33 14.74 1.58 16.03
CA GLU A 33 15.62 2.13 14.99
C GLU A 33 15.03 3.38 14.35
N THR A 34 13.72 3.37 14.06
CA THR A 34 13.01 4.54 13.52
C THR A 34 12.93 5.66 14.54
N LEU A 35 12.66 5.36 15.82
CA LEU A 35 12.68 6.35 16.88
C LEU A 35 14.07 7.01 17.00
N ALA A 36 15.14 6.21 17.04
CA ALA A 36 16.50 6.73 17.09
C ALA A 36 16.86 7.55 15.83
N ALA A 37 16.31 7.20 14.67
CA ALA A 37 16.47 7.99 13.45
C ALA A 37 15.73 9.33 13.52
N TRP A 38 14.50 9.35 14.04
CA TRP A 38 13.74 10.58 14.27
C TRP A 38 14.43 11.52 15.27
N GLU A 39 14.98 11.00 16.36
CA GLU A 39 15.74 11.82 17.32
C GLU A 39 16.96 12.51 16.67
N ARG A 40 17.65 11.82 15.75
CA ARG A 40 18.75 12.43 14.98
C ARG A 40 18.26 13.49 14.00
N VAL A 41 17.13 13.25 13.33
CA VAL A 41 16.52 14.24 12.41
C VAL A 41 16.07 15.47 13.19
N HIS A 42 15.41 15.27 14.34
CA HIS A 42 14.89 16.34 15.18
C HIS A 42 15.99 17.20 15.80
N SER A 43 17.09 16.59 16.27
CA SER A 43 18.25 17.33 16.79
C SER A 43 19.15 17.94 15.70
N GLY A 44 18.96 17.54 14.44
CA GLY A 44 19.75 17.97 13.29
C GLY A 44 18.92 18.76 12.29
N LEU A 45 18.45 18.09 11.24
CA LEU A 45 17.76 18.69 10.10
C LEU A 45 16.54 19.54 10.50
N LEU A 46 15.80 19.11 11.52
CA LEU A 46 14.61 19.79 12.03
C LEU A 46 14.87 20.55 13.33
N ALA A 47 16.14 20.85 13.67
CA ALA A 47 16.46 21.60 14.87
C ALA A 47 15.83 23.01 14.80
N GLY A 48 14.99 23.33 15.80
CA GLY A 48 14.24 24.59 15.84
C GLY A 48 13.02 24.64 14.92
N GLN A 49 12.75 23.59 14.13
CA GLN A 49 11.56 23.52 13.30
C GLN A 49 10.36 23.00 14.11
N HIS A 50 9.21 23.65 13.89
CA HIS A 50 7.90 23.14 14.24
C HIS A 50 7.36 22.29 13.08
N VAL A 51 6.75 21.14 13.37
CA VAL A 51 6.08 20.33 12.35
C VAL A 51 4.59 20.64 12.45
N SER A 52 4.11 21.65 11.73
CA SER A 52 2.69 22.06 11.78
C SER A 52 1.76 21.08 11.06
N ARG A 53 2.26 20.41 10.03
CA ARG A 53 1.50 19.49 9.18
C ARG A 53 2.22 18.17 8.95
N MET A 54 1.47 17.09 9.06
CA MET A 54 1.92 15.73 8.74
C MET A 54 0.96 15.15 7.70
N ILE A 55 1.44 14.79 6.52
CA ILE A 55 0.64 14.20 5.45
C ILE A 55 0.92 12.70 5.41
N GLY A 56 -0.09 11.88 5.67
CA GLY A 56 0.00 10.43 5.47
C GLY A 56 -0.47 10.05 4.08
N THR A 57 0.41 9.45 3.29
CA THR A 57 0.05 8.98 1.94
C THR A 57 -1.00 7.88 2.01
N HIS A 58 -0.80 6.88 2.87
CA HIS A 58 -1.72 5.79 3.10
C HIS A 58 -1.43 5.05 4.40
N MET A 59 -2.33 4.17 4.83
CA MET A 59 -2.34 3.56 6.17
C MET A 59 -1.26 2.50 6.46
N HIS A 60 -0.36 2.15 5.53
CA HIS A 60 0.65 1.15 5.85
C HIS A 60 1.59 1.63 6.98
N PRO A 61 2.03 0.71 7.86
CA PRO A 61 2.63 1.07 9.14
C PRO A 61 3.95 1.84 8.98
N ASP A 62 4.70 1.62 7.91
CA ASP A 62 5.90 2.36 7.56
C ASP A 62 5.64 3.78 7.04
N HIS A 63 4.39 4.15 6.79
CA HIS A 63 4.00 5.51 6.39
C HIS A 63 3.37 6.27 7.55
N VAL A 64 2.57 5.60 8.40
CA VAL A 64 1.80 6.27 9.47
C VAL A 64 2.28 5.97 10.89
N GLY A 65 3.25 5.07 11.05
CA GLY A 65 3.64 4.51 12.34
C GLY A 65 4.14 5.51 13.36
N MET A 66 4.67 6.67 12.97
CA MET A 66 5.23 7.66 13.89
C MET A 66 4.45 8.98 13.95
N PHE A 67 3.29 9.11 13.28
CA PHE A 67 2.52 10.35 13.36
C PHE A 67 2.05 10.69 14.77
N GLY A 68 1.76 9.70 15.62
CA GLY A 68 1.49 9.93 17.03
C GLY A 68 2.63 10.62 17.77
N TRP A 69 3.84 10.12 17.58
CA TRP A 69 5.05 10.65 18.19
C TRP A 69 5.33 12.09 17.72
N LEU A 70 5.19 12.33 16.41
CA LEU A 70 5.34 13.66 15.81
C LEU A 70 4.27 14.63 16.35
N ALA A 71 3.01 14.20 16.45
CA ALA A 71 1.91 15.00 16.96
C ALA A 71 2.11 15.38 18.44
N GLU A 72 2.51 14.44 19.30
CA GLU A 72 2.79 14.72 20.72
C GLU A 72 3.93 15.72 20.91
N ARG A 73 4.91 15.71 20.00
CA ARG A 73 6.11 16.54 20.12
C ARG A 73 5.98 17.92 19.48
N HIS A 74 5.26 18.00 18.37
CA HIS A 74 5.15 19.22 17.56
C HIS A 74 3.74 19.81 17.53
N ALA A 75 2.73 19.18 18.12
CA ALA A 75 1.32 19.61 18.02
C ALA A 75 0.83 19.76 16.56
N GLY A 76 1.47 19.06 15.62
CA GLY A 76 1.10 19.08 14.21
C GLY A 76 -0.24 18.41 13.93
N THR A 77 -0.89 18.82 12.85
CA THR A 77 -2.15 18.22 12.38
C THR A 77 -1.86 17.11 11.36
N LEU A 78 -2.48 15.95 11.53
CA LEU A 78 -2.46 14.87 10.54
C LEU A 78 -3.41 15.17 9.38
N TRP A 79 -2.93 15.03 8.16
CA TRP A 79 -3.68 15.19 6.92
C TRP A 79 -3.63 13.87 6.17
N MET A 80 -4.79 13.30 5.86
CA MET A 80 -4.91 12.01 5.19
C MET A 80 -6.21 11.96 4.39
N SER A 81 -6.29 11.11 3.38
CA SER A 81 -7.58 10.83 2.78
C SER A 81 -8.49 10.10 3.79
N ARG A 82 -9.79 10.34 3.68
CA ARG A 82 -10.76 9.86 4.67
C ARG A 82 -10.78 8.34 4.80
N LEU A 83 -10.70 7.62 3.68
CA LEU A 83 -10.74 6.17 3.68
C LEU A 83 -9.45 5.57 4.26
N GLU A 84 -8.28 6.18 3.99
CA GLU A 84 -7.02 5.78 4.62
C GLU A 84 -7.06 5.99 6.13
N TYR A 85 -7.52 7.16 6.59
CA TYR A 85 -7.61 7.44 8.03
C TYR A 85 -8.59 6.49 8.74
N TYR A 86 -9.77 6.23 8.17
CA TYR A 86 -10.73 5.32 8.82
C TYR A 86 -10.24 3.87 8.82
N THR A 87 -9.61 3.40 7.74
CA THR A 87 -8.99 2.07 7.72
C THR A 87 -7.85 1.98 8.72
N LEU A 88 -7.01 3.03 8.85
CA LEU A 88 -5.99 3.12 9.90
C LEU A 88 -6.60 2.97 11.30
N ARG A 89 -7.66 3.73 11.63
CA ARG A 89 -8.32 3.67 12.95
C ARG A 89 -8.99 2.31 13.21
N MET A 90 -9.48 1.65 12.17
CA MET A 90 -10.01 0.29 12.25
C MET A 90 -8.88 -0.70 12.56
N LEU A 91 -7.82 -0.72 11.75
CA LEU A 91 -6.69 -1.64 11.89
C LEU A 91 -5.91 -1.45 13.20
N GLU A 92 -5.81 -0.21 13.69
CA GLU A 92 -5.26 0.11 15.03
C GLU A 92 -6.01 -0.67 16.14
N ARG A 93 -7.30 -0.93 15.95
CA ARG A 93 -8.18 -1.57 16.94
C ARG A 93 -8.45 -3.05 16.66
N ASP A 94 -7.98 -3.59 15.54
CA ASP A 94 -8.09 -5.00 15.19
C ASP A 94 -7.08 -5.84 15.99
N VAL A 95 -7.36 -6.01 17.28
CA VAL A 95 -6.51 -6.73 18.25
C VAL A 95 -7.24 -7.92 18.87
N GLY A 96 -6.46 -8.89 19.39
CA GLY A 96 -7.00 -10.06 20.08
C GLY A 96 -7.28 -11.23 19.15
N VAL A 97 -8.52 -11.70 19.10
CA VAL A 97 -8.90 -12.87 18.29
C VAL A 97 -9.35 -12.40 16.90
N PRO A 98 -8.79 -12.94 15.80
CA PRO A 98 -9.26 -12.58 14.46
C PRO A 98 -10.74 -12.93 14.26
N PRO A 99 -11.52 -12.09 13.56
CA PRO A 99 -12.87 -12.44 13.16
C PRO A 99 -12.91 -13.76 12.38
N ALA A 100 -13.98 -14.54 12.54
CA ALA A 100 -14.16 -15.82 11.83
C ALA A 100 -14.03 -15.66 10.32
N ILE A 101 -14.62 -14.59 9.75
CA ILE A 101 -14.54 -14.28 8.32
C ILE A 101 -13.10 -14.14 7.82
N ALA A 102 -12.18 -13.63 8.64
CA ALA A 102 -10.78 -13.48 8.25
C ALA A 102 -10.05 -14.83 8.21
N VAL A 103 -10.37 -15.73 9.14
CA VAL A 103 -9.86 -17.10 9.14
C VAL A 103 -10.44 -17.87 7.95
N ASP A 104 -11.75 -17.76 7.72
CA ASP A 104 -12.44 -18.43 6.63
C ASP A 104 -11.95 -17.94 5.27
N PHE A 105 -11.66 -16.65 5.12
CA PHE A 105 -11.05 -16.07 3.92
C PHE A 105 -9.72 -16.74 3.56
N TYR A 106 -8.78 -16.82 4.52
CA TYR A 106 -7.48 -17.43 4.26
C TYR A 106 -7.57 -18.96 4.10
N ARG A 107 -8.50 -19.62 4.80
CA ARG A 107 -8.80 -21.04 4.56
C ARG A 107 -9.33 -21.26 3.16
N ALA A 108 -10.29 -20.44 2.70
CA ALA A 108 -10.83 -20.50 1.35
C ALA A 108 -9.75 -20.29 0.28
N ALA A 109 -8.73 -19.47 0.56
CA ALA A 109 -7.57 -19.28 -0.31
C ALA A 109 -6.64 -20.51 -0.38
N GLY A 110 -6.78 -21.46 0.56
CA GLY A 110 -6.00 -22.69 0.65
C GLY A 110 -4.84 -22.63 1.65
N MET A 111 -4.80 -21.64 2.55
CA MET A 111 -3.79 -21.61 3.63
C MET A 111 -3.96 -22.80 4.58
N ASP A 112 -2.84 -23.42 4.94
CA ASP A 112 -2.80 -24.56 5.87
C ASP A 112 -2.98 -24.16 7.33
N ASP A 113 -3.25 -25.14 8.20
CA ASP A 113 -3.50 -24.89 9.64
C ASP A 113 -2.29 -24.30 10.37
N ALA A 114 -1.06 -24.59 9.94
CA ALA A 114 0.14 -24.00 10.53
C ALA A 114 0.20 -22.50 10.23
N TRP A 115 -0.10 -22.10 8.99
CA TRP A 115 -0.19 -20.71 8.60
C TRP A 115 -1.35 -20.00 9.34
N ILE A 116 -2.52 -20.62 9.45
CA ILE A 116 -3.67 -20.04 10.18
C ILE A 116 -3.35 -19.85 11.66
N THR A 117 -2.61 -20.78 12.28
CA THR A 117 -2.14 -20.63 13.67
C THR A 117 -1.22 -19.41 13.80
N GLY A 118 -0.22 -19.29 12.91
CA GLY A 118 0.67 -18.12 12.89
C GLY A 118 -0.04 -16.80 12.57
N TYR A 119 -1.14 -16.83 11.80
CA TYR A 119 -1.97 -15.65 11.56
C TYR A 119 -2.71 -15.22 12.84
N ARG A 120 -3.28 -16.17 13.58
CA ARG A 120 -3.94 -15.92 14.88
C ARG A 120 -2.97 -15.35 15.90
N ASP A 121 -1.78 -15.94 16.02
CA ASP A 121 -0.76 -15.52 17.00
C ASP A 121 -0.27 -14.09 16.76
N ARG A 122 -0.35 -13.61 15.50
CA ARG A 122 0.10 -12.28 15.09
C ARG A 122 -1.04 -11.29 14.89
N PHE A 123 -2.29 -11.70 15.11
CA PHE A 123 -3.42 -10.80 14.93
C PHE A 123 -3.31 -9.63 15.91
N GLY A 124 -3.46 -8.41 15.39
CA GLY A 124 -3.17 -7.18 16.14
C GLY A 124 -1.71 -6.72 16.15
N SER A 125 -0.79 -7.41 15.45
CA SER A 125 0.60 -6.95 15.35
C SER A 125 0.72 -5.57 14.65
N TYR A 126 -0.25 -5.20 13.82
CA TYR A 126 -0.29 -3.89 13.16
C TYR A 126 -0.28 -2.75 14.19
N ALA A 127 -1.09 -2.83 15.25
CA ALA A 127 -1.15 -1.81 16.29
C ALA A 127 0.21 -1.61 17.01
N ALA A 128 1.01 -2.67 17.14
CA ALA A 128 2.33 -2.59 17.76
C ALA A 128 3.35 -1.77 16.93
N LEU A 129 3.11 -1.67 15.61
CA LEU A 129 3.91 -0.92 14.65
C LEU A 129 3.52 0.57 14.56
N LEU A 130 2.53 0.99 15.35
CA LEU A 130 2.05 2.36 15.41
C LEU A 130 2.36 3.00 16.76
N HIS A 131 2.72 4.26 16.73
CA HIS A 131 2.49 5.17 17.84
C HIS A 131 1.01 5.58 17.85
N THR A 132 0.50 6.04 18.99
CA THR A 132 -0.91 6.47 19.15
C THR A 132 -1.38 7.29 17.96
N VAL A 133 -2.35 6.79 17.19
CA VAL A 133 -2.81 7.51 15.99
C VAL A 133 -3.47 8.82 16.41
N PRO A 134 -3.13 9.97 15.80
CA PRO A 134 -3.81 11.24 16.07
C PRO A 134 -5.33 11.09 16.00
N ALA A 135 -6.04 11.55 17.03
CA ALA A 135 -7.49 11.33 17.16
C ALA A 135 -8.33 12.14 16.17
N ALA A 136 -7.74 13.18 15.57
CA ALA A 136 -8.32 14.04 14.55
C ALA A 136 -7.38 14.13 13.36
N PHE A 137 -7.97 14.40 12.19
CA PHE A 137 -7.24 14.60 10.95
C PHE A 137 -7.95 15.67 10.10
N HIS A 138 -7.19 16.28 9.20
CA HIS A 138 -7.71 17.04 8.08
C HIS A 138 -7.86 16.11 6.88
N ALA A 139 -9.05 16.10 6.28
CA ALA A 139 -9.30 15.23 5.14
C ALA A 139 -8.64 15.81 3.88
N ILE A 140 -7.99 14.93 3.10
CA ILE A 140 -7.53 15.21 1.75
C ILE A 140 -8.48 14.53 0.76
N GLU A 141 -8.93 15.27 -0.24
CA GLU A 141 -9.75 14.80 -1.34
C GLU A 141 -8.99 14.87 -2.68
N ASP A 142 -9.51 14.17 -3.69
CA ASP A 142 -8.91 14.18 -5.02
C ASP A 142 -9.01 15.56 -5.65
N ASN A 143 -7.91 16.04 -6.23
CA ASN A 143 -7.74 17.39 -6.79
C ASN A 143 -7.65 18.53 -5.77
N ASP A 144 -7.60 18.25 -4.46
CA ASP A 144 -7.24 19.28 -3.48
C ASP A 144 -5.86 19.88 -3.79
N GLU A 145 -5.68 21.15 -3.44
CA GLU A 145 -4.40 21.85 -3.53
C GLU A 145 -3.86 22.12 -2.12
N ILE A 146 -2.63 21.68 -1.87
CA ILE A 146 -1.92 21.90 -0.61
C ILE A 146 -0.72 22.81 -0.91
N GLU A 147 -0.65 23.94 -0.21
CA GLU A 147 0.54 24.79 -0.21
C GLU A 147 1.52 24.26 0.83
N ALA A 148 2.70 23.85 0.38
CA ALA A 148 3.81 23.43 1.23
C ALA A 148 5.16 23.54 0.52
N GLY A 149 6.24 23.86 1.24
CA GLY A 149 7.58 23.92 0.65
C GLY A 149 7.77 25.07 -0.34
N GLY A 150 6.98 26.14 -0.21
CA GLY A 150 6.94 27.25 -1.18
C GLY A 150 6.35 26.87 -2.54
N ALA A 151 5.66 25.74 -2.66
CA ALA A 151 5.01 25.30 -3.87
C ALA A 151 3.59 24.80 -3.63
N ARG A 152 2.83 24.75 -4.73
CA ARG A 152 1.54 24.11 -4.74
C ARG A 152 1.65 22.63 -5.10
N TRP A 153 0.94 21.81 -4.34
CA TRP A 153 0.83 20.36 -4.55
C TRP A 153 -0.62 20.01 -4.85
N LYS A 154 -0.87 19.48 -6.05
CA LYS A 154 -2.15 18.88 -6.39
C LYS A 154 -2.21 17.45 -5.85
N CYS A 155 -3.24 17.15 -5.09
CA CYS A 155 -3.52 15.82 -4.57
C CYS A 155 -4.11 14.95 -5.68
N ILE A 156 -3.54 13.77 -5.87
CA ILE A 156 -4.04 12.76 -6.80
C ILE A 156 -4.31 11.51 -5.98
N ILE A 157 -5.58 11.18 -5.80
CA ILE A 157 -5.99 9.95 -5.12
C ILE A 157 -5.84 8.77 -6.09
N GLY A 158 -5.09 7.76 -5.64
CA GLY A 158 -4.98 6.44 -6.24
C GLY A 158 -5.62 5.38 -5.35
N ASN A 159 -6.07 4.29 -5.96
CA ASN A 159 -6.71 3.16 -5.31
C ASN A 159 -5.94 1.86 -5.61
N GLY A 160 -6.37 0.77 -4.99
CA GLY A 160 -5.91 -0.59 -5.27
C GLY A 160 -4.70 -1.06 -4.47
N HIS A 161 -3.63 -0.27 -4.38
CA HIS A 161 -2.55 -0.57 -3.41
C HIS A 161 -3.04 -0.42 -1.97
N SER A 162 -3.78 0.66 -1.74
CA SER A 162 -4.48 0.97 -0.50
C SER A 162 -5.81 1.66 -0.83
N PRO A 163 -6.71 1.85 0.15
CA PRO A 163 -8.08 2.28 -0.12
C PRO A 163 -8.21 3.63 -0.84
N ALA A 164 -7.37 4.61 -0.55
CA ALA A 164 -7.40 5.95 -1.16
C ALA A 164 -6.03 6.67 -0.99
N HIS A 165 -4.98 6.08 -1.54
CA HIS A 165 -3.60 6.55 -1.49
C HIS A 165 -3.47 7.99 -2.01
N VAL A 166 -2.80 8.86 -1.26
CA VAL A 166 -2.52 10.25 -1.65
C VAL A 166 -1.16 10.33 -2.36
N CYS A 167 -1.16 10.68 -3.64
CA CYS A 167 0.03 11.19 -4.32
C CYS A 167 -0.01 12.73 -4.36
N LEU A 168 1.16 13.38 -4.30
CA LEU A 168 1.29 14.83 -4.35
C LEU A 168 2.11 15.24 -5.56
N TRP A 169 1.52 16.01 -6.48
CA TRP A 169 2.20 16.51 -7.67
C TRP A 169 2.36 18.03 -7.61
N SER A 170 3.60 18.51 -7.74
CA SER A 170 3.90 19.93 -7.91
C SER A 170 4.27 20.23 -9.37
N PRO A 171 3.40 20.94 -10.13
CA PRO A 171 3.72 21.35 -11.50
C PRO A 171 4.88 22.35 -11.55
N GLU A 172 4.93 23.25 -10.56
CA GLU A 172 5.91 24.34 -10.47
C GLU A 172 7.33 23.80 -10.29
N HIS A 173 7.50 22.84 -9.39
CA HIS A 173 8.80 22.20 -9.13
C HIS A 173 9.06 20.95 -9.97
N LYS A 174 8.08 20.51 -10.77
CA LYS A 174 8.11 19.25 -11.52
C LYS A 174 8.46 18.06 -10.62
N LEU A 175 7.77 17.96 -9.49
CA LEU A 175 7.96 16.89 -8.51
C LEU A 175 6.70 16.05 -8.39
N LEU A 176 6.84 14.74 -8.22
CA LEU A 176 5.75 13.83 -7.85
C LEU A 176 6.17 13.01 -6.64
N ILE A 177 5.54 13.24 -5.48
CA ILE A 177 5.58 12.28 -4.36
C ILE A 177 4.56 11.20 -4.68
N SER A 178 5.05 10.05 -5.17
CA SER A 178 4.19 8.96 -5.63
C SER A 178 3.76 8.01 -4.51
N GLY A 179 4.39 8.13 -3.32
CA GLY A 179 4.26 7.14 -2.25
C GLY A 179 4.53 5.73 -2.77
N ASP A 180 3.63 4.80 -2.47
CA ASP A 180 3.70 3.42 -2.93
C ASP A 180 2.93 3.15 -4.23
N GLN A 181 2.25 4.16 -4.79
CA GLN A 181 1.49 3.97 -6.02
C GLN A 181 2.42 3.73 -7.23
N VAL A 182 3.59 4.37 -7.27
CA VAL A 182 4.61 4.16 -8.32
C VAL A 182 6.00 4.08 -7.70
N LEU A 183 6.61 2.90 -7.78
CA LEU A 183 7.94 2.60 -7.24
C LEU A 183 8.92 2.26 -8.39
N PRO A 184 10.23 2.59 -8.27
CA PRO A 184 11.17 2.51 -9.39
C PRO A 184 11.54 1.08 -9.80
N THR A 185 11.69 0.16 -8.84
CA THR A 185 12.28 -1.17 -9.06
C THR A 185 11.32 -2.33 -8.78
N ILE A 186 10.40 -2.15 -7.84
CA ILE A 186 9.40 -3.15 -7.44
C ILE A 186 8.00 -2.69 -7.85
N SER A 187 7.06 -3.62 -8.00
CA SER A 187 5.63 -3.29 -8.06
C SER A 187 5.09 -3.00 -6.65
N SER A 188 4.01 -2.22 -6.60
CA SER A 188 3.21 -2.05 -5.39
C SER A 188 2.55 -3.37 -5.03
N ASN A 189 2.42 -3.67 -3.73
CA ASN A 189 1.58 -4.79 -3.31
C ASN A 189 0.11 -4.46 -3.60
N VAL A 190 -0.61 -5.31 -4.31
CA VAL A 190 -2.03 -5.13 -4.61
C VAL A 190 -2.76 -6.37 -4.12
N SER A 191 -3.58 -6.25 -3.07
CA SER A 191 -4.10 -7.41 -2.35
C SER A 191 -5.59 -7.30 -2.07
N VAL A 192 -6.29 -8.43 -2.18
CA VAL A 192 -7.61 -8.60 -1.57
C VAL A 192 -7.41 -8.95 -0.10
N TYR A 193 -8.18 -8.30 0.77
CA TYR A 193 -8.13 -8.48 2.21
C TYR A 193 -9.44 -9.04 2.76
N PRO A 194 -9.42 -9.71 3.93
CA PRO A 194 -10.61 -10.31 4.51
C PRO A 194 -11.71 -9.33 4.91
N TYR A 195 -11.38 -8.05 5.14
CA TYR A 195 -12.37 -7.01 5.44
C TYR A 195 -13.12 -6.51 4.19
N GLU A 196 -12.63 -6.82 2.99
CA GLU A 196 -13.28 -6.50 1.71
C GLU A 196 -13.04 -7.64 0.70
N PRO A 197 -13.62 -8.83 0.92
CA PRO A 197 -13.23 -10.05 0.23
C PRO A 197 -13.61 -10.09 -1.26
N ASP A 198 -14.53 -9.22 -1.70
CA ASP A 198 -15.02 -9.14 -3.09
C ASP A 198 -14.41 -7.98 -3.89
N ALA A 199 -13.42 -7.27 -3.32
CA ALA A 199 -12.72 -6.15 -3.94
C ALA A 199 -12.03 -6.54 -5.25
N ASN A 200 -11.83 -5.56 -6.15
CA ASN A 200 -11.05 -5.72 -7.37
C ASN A 200 -9.85 -4.76 -7.41
N PRO A 201 -8.92 -4.88 -6.44
CA PRO A 201 -7.88 -3.86 -6.22
C PRO A 201 -6.89 -3.77 -7.38
N LEU A 202 -6.72 -4.83 -8.17
CA LEU A 202 -5.86 -4.78 -9.37
C LEU A 202 -6.45 -3.91 -10.47
N GLU A 203 -7.77 -3.92 -10.66
CA GLU A 203 -8.43 -2.99 -11.57
C GLU A 203 -8.22 -1.55 -11.11
N ASP A 204 -8.49 -1.31 -9.84
CA ASP A 204 -8.40 0.02 -9.23
C ASP A 204 -6.97 0.57 -9.30
N TRP A 205 -5.97 -0.28 -9.06
CA TRP A 205 -4.57 0.10 -9.14
C TRP A 205 -4.14 0.41 -10.58
N MET A 206 -4.50 -0.44 -11.56
CA MET A 206 -4.19 -0.19 -12.97
C MET A 206 -4.90 1.08 -13.47
N ALA A 207 -6.15 1.32 -13.07
CA ALA A 207 -6.87 2.56 -13.38
C ALA A 207 -6.18 3.78 -12.78
N SER A 208 -5.68 3.67 -11.55
CA SER A 208 -4.93 4.72 -10.86
C SER A 208 -3.62 5.05 -11.56
N LEU A 209 -2.88 4.04 -12.04
CA LEU A 209 -1.67 4.25 -12.84
C LEU A 209 -1.98 4.99 -14.15
N ARG A 210 -3.04 4.59 -14.85
CA ARG A 210 -3.48 5.28 -16.08
C ARG A 210 -3.89 6.72 -15.81
N LYS A 211 -4.59 6.99 -14.69
CA LYS A 211 -4.94 8.33 -14.23
C LYS A 211 -3.70 9.19 -13.96
N ILE A 212 -2.72 8.67 -13.21
CA ILE A 212 -1.48 9.39 -12.92
C ILE A 212 -0.73 9.72 -14.22
N LYS A 213 -0.58 8.74 -15.12
CA LYS A 213 0.06 8.95 -16.43
C LYS A 213 -0.63 10.04 -17.27
N ALA A 214 -1.96 10.10 -17.22
CA ALA A 214 -2.75 11.07 -17.98
C ALA A 214 -2.65 12.50 -17.42
N ILE A 215 -2.47 12.67 -16.11
CA ILE A 215 -2.49 13.97 -15.43
C ILE A 215 -1.08 14.54 -15.25
N VAL A 216 -0.10 13.69 -14.93
CA VAL A 216 1.26 14.12 -14.57
C VAL A 216 2.18 14.05 -15.80
N PRO A 217 2.83 15.17 -16.20
CA PRO A 217 3.82 15.18 -17.27
C PRO A 217 5.00 14.24 -16.99
N ASP A 218 5.67 13.75 -18.04
CA ASP A 218 6.79 12.81 -17.89
C ASP A 218 8.12 13.47 -17.49
N ASP A 219 8.17 14.81 -17.45
CA ASP A 219 9.37 15.58 -17.09
C ASP A 219 9.50 15.85 -15.57
N VAL A 220 8.71 15.14 -14.75
CA VAL A 220 8.79 15.21 -13.29
C VAL A 220 9.90 14.33 -12.72
N LEU A 221 10.53 14.80 -11.64
CA LEU A 221 11.28 13.93 -10.74
C LEU A 221 10.29 13.22 -9.80
N VAL A 222 10.24 11.90 -9.88
CA VAL A 222 9.42 11.06 -9.00
C VAL A 222 10.17 10.81 -7.70
N LEU A 223 9.48 11.02 -6.59
CA LEU A 223 9.90 10.89 -5.20
C LEU A 223 9.12 9.71 -4.57
N PRO A 224 9.56 8.46 -4.81
CA PRO A 224 8.85 7.27 -4.36
C PRO A 224 9.07 7.01 -2.86
N ALA A 225 8.15 6.33 -2.21
CA ALA A 225 8.35 5.92 -0.82
C ALA A 225 9.43 4.83 -0.65
N HIS A 226 9.73 4.04 -1.68
CA HIS A 226 10.84 3.09 -1.65
C HIS A 226 11.77 3.23 -2.84
N GLY A 227 13.07 3.02 -2.60
CA GLY A 227 14.11 3.15 -3.62
C GLY A 227 14.58 4.58 -3.78
N ARG A 228 15.13 4.91 -4.96
CA ARG A 228 15.72 6.24 -5.22
C ARG A 228 14.77 7.09 -6.06
N PRO A 229 14.81 8.44 -5.90
CA PRO A 229 14.20 9.35 -6.85
C PRO A 229 14.61 9.05 -8.29
N PHE A 230 13.67 9.19 -9.23
CA PHE A 230 13.89 8.81 -10.63
C PHE A 230 13.08 9.65 -11.62
N TYR A 231 13.53 9.69 -12.87
CA TYR A 231 12.80 10.24 -14.02
C TYR A 231 12.27 9.12 -14.91
N GLY A 232 11.31 9.42 -15.80
CA GLY A 232 10.68 8.45 -16.68
C GLY A 232 9.47 7.79 -16.03
N LEU A 233 8.57 8.61 -15.50
CA LEU A 233 7.33 8.20 -14.85
C LEU A 233 6.48 7.34 -15.79
N HIS A 234 6.27 7.81 -17.01
CA HIS A 234 5.40 7.16 -17.99
C HIS A 234 5.95 5.81 -18.39
N LYS A 235 7.25 5.73 -18.68
CA LYS A 235 7.94 4.46 -18.97
C LYS A 235 7.80 3.47 -17.81
N ARG A 236 7.89 3.94 -16.56
CA ARG A 236 7.73 3.07 -15.40
C ARG A 236 6.30 2.56 -15.26
N ILE A 237 5.30 3.43 -15.46
CA ILE A 237 3.88 3.05 -15.45
C ILE A 237 3.60 2.00 -16.54
N ASP A 238 4.11 2.21 -17.75
CA ASP A 238 3.91 1.24 -18.84
C ASP A 238 4.51 -0.12 -18.50
N ALA A 239 5.73 -0.15 -17.99
CA ALA A 239 6.37 -1.39 -17.55
C ALA A 239 5.62 -2.10 -16.40
N LEU A 240 4.96 -1.34 -15.51
CA LEU A 240 4.12 -1.90 -14.45
C LEU A 240 2.85 -2.54 -15.02
N LEU A 241 2.16 -1.83 -15.92
CA LEU A 241 0.94 -2.31 -16.58
C LEU A 241 1.22 -3.57 -17.41
N GLU A 242 2.23 -3.51 -18.28
CA GLU A 242 2.68 -4.64 -19.11
C GLU A 242 3.07 -5.85 -18.25
N GLY A 243 3.79 -5.63 -17.14
CA GLY A 243 4.18 -6.71 -16.24
C GLY A 243 3.00 -7.44 -15.59
N HIS A 244 1.92 -6.72 -15.26
CA HIS A 244 0.69 -7.34 -14.75
C HIS A 244 -0.11 -8.02 -15.85
N ASP A 245 -0.19 -7.46 -17.06
CA ASP A 245 -0.82 -8.12 -18.21
C ASP A 245 -0.14 -9.47 -18.51
N ASP A 246 1.20 -9.50 -18.54
CA ASP A 246 1.99 -10.72 -18.69
C ASP A 246 1.73 -11.74 -17.56
N ALA A 247 1.54 -11.26 -16.33
CA ALA A 247 1.25 -12.11 -15.17
C ALA A 247 -0.16 -12.71 -15.24
N LEU A 248 -1.15 -11.93 -15.66
CA LEU A 248 -2.52 -12.36 -15.88
C LEU A 248 -2.59 -13.44 -16.98
N ASP A 249 -1.86 -13.25 -18.07
CA ASP A 249 -1.72 -14.23 -19.16
C ASP A 249 -1.11 -15.56 -18.68
N ARG A 250 -0.03 -15.49 -17.91
CA ARG A 250 0.59 -16.68 -17.30
C ARG A 250 -0.37 -17.38 -16.35
N LEU A 251 -1.05 -16.63 -15.50
CA LEU A 251 -2.02 -17.16 -14.54
C LEU A 251 -3.18 -17.84 -15.24
N HIS A 252 -3.77 -17.20 -16.25
CA HIS A 252 -4.89 -17.76 -17.00
C HIS A 252 -4.51 -19.10 -17.65
N ARG A 253 -3.35 -19.20 -18.31
CA ARG A 253 -2.83 -20.48 -18.84
C ARG A 253 -2.56 -21.51 -17.74
N PHE A 254 -2.10 -21.05 -16.58
CA PHE A 254 -1.82 -21.95 -15.46
C PHE A 254 -3.09 -22.53 -14.85
N LEU A 255 -4.25 -21.88 -15.00
CA LEU A 255 -5.55 -22.33 -14.49
C LEU A 255 -6.26 -23.37 -15.41
N ASP A 256 -5.49 -24.19 -16.13
CA ASP A 256 -5.98 -25.27 -17.01
C ASP A 256 -6.83 -26.31 -16.26
N THR A 257 -6.52 -26.48 -14.99
CA THR A 257 -7.17 -27.34 -14.00
C THR A 257 -7.58 -26.49 -12.79
N PRO A 258 -8.58 -26.92 -12.00
CA PRO A 258 -8.96 -26.20 -10.79
C PRO A 258 -7.78 -26.04 -9.81
N LYS A 259 -7.56 -24.83 -9.30
CA LYS A 259 -6.50 -24.49 -8.34
C LYS A 259 -7.00 -23.58 -7.22
N ARG A 260 -6.39 -23.68 -6.04
CA ARG A 260 -6.61 -22.73 -4.94
C ARG A 260 -5.72 -21.50 -5.14
N ALA A 261 -5.97 -20.41 -4.41
CA ALA A 261 -5.15 -19.21 -4.53
C ALA A 261 -3.67 -19.45 -4.14
N VAL A 262 -3.40 -20.31 -3.15
CA VAL A 262 -2.02 -20.69 -2.79
C VAL A 262 -1.32 -21.52 -3.88
N ASP A 263 -2.07 -22.24 -4.72
CA ASP A 263 -1.49 -23.12 -5.74
C ASP A 263 -0.97 -22.32 -6.94
N VAL A 264 -1.43 -21.08 -7.14
CA VAL A 264 -1.05 -20.23 -8.29
C VAL A 264 0.19 -19.37 -8.04
N PHE A 265 0.79 -19.42 -6.85
CA PHE A 265 2.00 -18.67 -6.53
C PHE A 265 3.13 -18.84 -7.56
N PRO A 266 3.41 -20.04 -8.11
CA PRO A 266 4.46 -20.21 -9.12
C PRO A 266 4.21 -19.45 -10.44
N ALA A 267 2.96 -19.10 -10.77
CA ALA A 267 2.64 -18.34 -11.97
C ALA A 267 2.88 -16.82 -11.80
N LEU A 268 2.79 -16.34 -10.55
CA LEU A 268 2.85 -14.92 -10.21
C LEU A 268 4.20 -14.51 -9.61
N PHE A 269 4.82 -15.39 -8.83
CA PHE A 269 6.01 -15.08 -8.04
C PHE A 269 7.16 -16.00 -8.40
N HIS A 270 8.36 -15.43 -8.57
CA HIS A 270 9.58 -16.23 -8.71
C HIS A 270 9.88 -17.05 -7.45
N ARG A 271 9.65 -16.46 -6.26
CA ARG A 271 9.85 -17.14 -4.97
C ARG A 271 9.02 -16.47 -3.88
N VAL A 272 8.29 -17.27 -3.12
CA VAL A 272 7.61 -16.87 -1.88
C VAL A 272 8.39 -17.43 -0.70
N ARG A 273 8.63 -16.61 0.32
CA ARG A 273 9.29 -17.07 1.55
C ARG A 273 8.26 -17.73 2.46
N GLU A 274 8.66 -18.76 3.19
CA GLU A 274 7.76 -19.57 4.05
C GLU A 274 7.31 -18.88 5.35
N ASP A 275 7.54 -17.58 5.51
CA ASP A 275 7.04 -16.86 6.68
C ASP A 275 5.59 -16.40 6.51
N ASN A 276 4.92 -16.19 7.64
CA ASN A 276 3.49 -15.87 7.66
C ASN A 276 3.15 -14.54 6.95
N VAL A 277 4.00 -13.50 7.05
CA VAL A 277 3.76 -12.21 6.39
C VAL A 277 3.83 -12.36 4.89
N THR A 278 4.95 -12.86 4.37
CA THR A 278 5.17 -12.93 2.92
C THR A 278 4.17 -13.87 2.25
N ARG A 279 3.82 -15.01 2.87
CA ARG A 279 2.75 -15.88 2.34
C ARG A 279 1.39 -15.20 2.36
N GLY A 280 1.08 -14.40 3.39
CA GLY A 280 -0.17 -13.64 3.47
C GLY A 280 -0.31 -12.61 2.36
N MET A 281 0.75 -11.83 2.11
CA MET A 281 0.81 -10.88 0.99
C MET A 281 0.66 -11.59 -0.36
N ALA A 282 1.39 -12.70 -0.56
CA ALA A 282 1.29 -13.49 -1.78
C ALA A 282 -0.12 -14.04 -2.02
N ALA A 283 -0.84 -14.47 -0.97
CA ALA A 283 -2.23 -14.90 -1.10
C ALA A 283 -3.17 -13.74 -1.46
N GLY A 284 -3.01 -12.59 -0.82
CA GLY A 284 -3.79 -11.40 -1.14
C GLY A 284 -3.62 -10.97 -2.60
N GLU A 285 -2.38 -10.96 -3.09
CA GLU A 285 -2.06 -10.60 -4.47
C GLU A 285 -2.46 -11.67 -5.48
N ALA A 286 -2.34 -12.95 -5.14
CA ALA A 286 -2.90 -14.03 -5.97
C ALA A 286 -4.42 -13.89 -6.12
N LEU A 287 -5.13 -13.60 -5.03
CA LEU A 287 -6.57 -13.33 -5.07
C LEU A 287 -6.92 -12.09 -5.89
N ALA A 288 -6.11 -11.02 -5.84
CA ALA A 288 -6.31 -9.84 -6.66
C ALA A 288 -6.29 -10.17 -8.16
N HIS A 289 -5.32 -10.97 -8.61
CA HIS A 289 -5.23 -11.40 -10.01
C HIS A 289 -6.38 -12.35 -10.40
N LEU A 290 -6.75 -13.27 -9.51
CA LEU A 290 -7.86 -14.21 -9.74
C LEU A 290 -9.21 -13.49 -9.86
N VAL A 291 -9.49 -12.55 -8.95
CA VAL A 291 -10.71 -11.73 -9.00
C VAL A 291 -10.72 -10.87 -10.26
N TYR A 292 -9.59 -10.27 -10.62
CA TYR A 292 -9.48 -9.46 -11.84
C TYR A 292 -9.88 -10.24 -13.10
N LEU A 293 -9.36 -11.46 -13.27
CA LEU A 293 -9.72 -12.34 -14.38
C LEU A 293 -11.19 -12.77 -14.31
N ALA A 294 -11.69 -13.10 -13.11
CA ALA A 294 -13.06 -13.53 -12.93
C ALA A 294 -14.08 -12.44 -13.23
N ARG A 295 -13.81 -11.19 -12.84
CA ARG A 295 -14.65 -10.02 -13.18
C ARG A 295 -14.74 -9.76 -14.68
N ARG A 296 -13.77 -10.26 -15.45
CA ARG A 296 -13.73 -10.20 -16.91
C ARG A 296 -14.28 -11.43 -17.61
N GLY A 297 -14.69 -12.45 -16.85
CA GLY A 297 -15.24 -13.69 -17.39
C GLY A 297 -14.20 -14.68 -17.92
N PHE A 298 -12.90 -14.46 -17.68
CA PHE A 298 -11.84 -15.40 -18.09
C PHE A 298 -11.66 -16.55 -17.10
N VAL A 299 -12.08 -16.38 -15.85
CA VAL A 299 -11.92 -17.36 -14.77
C VAL A 299 -13.24 -17.48 -14.02
N SER A 300 -13.58 -18.70 -13.61
CA SER A 300 -14.69 -18.96 -12.70
C SER A 300 -14.17 -19.53 -11.38
N SER A 301 -15.00 -19.47 -10.32
CA SER A 301 -14.68 -20.12 -9.05
C SER A 301 -15.88 -20.83 -8.45
N HIS A 302 -15.60 -21.87 -7.65
CA HIS A 302 -16.60 -22.54 -6.82
C HIS A 302 -16.01 -22.87 -5.45
N LEU A 303 -16.87 -23.00 -4.43
CA LEU A 303 -16.49 -23.50 -3.11
C LEU A 303 -16.75 -25.00 -3.05
N ASP A 304 -15.81 -25.75 -2.50
CA ASP A 304 -16.01 -27.16 -2.18
C ASP A 304 -16.75 -27.33 -0.82
N PRO A 305 -17.15 -28.57 -0.44
CA PRO A 305 -17.82 -28.81 0.84
C PRO A 305 -17.02 -28.43 2.09
N MET A 306 -15.70 -28.26 1.97
CA MET A 306 -14.81 -27.83 3.06
C MET A 306 -14.61 -26.31 3.09
N GLY A 307 -15.28 -25.57 2.19
CA GLY A 307 -15.18 -24.11 2.10
C GLY A 307 -13.93 -23.62 1.39
N ILE A 308 -13.20 -24.49 0.68
CA ILE A 308 -12.04 -24.10 -0.13
C ILE A 308 -12.52 -23.58 -1.48
N ARG A 309 -11.96 -22.44 -1.91
CA ARG A 309 -12.27 -21.85 -3.21
C ARG A 309 -11.32 -22.35 -4.28
N TRP A 310 -11.92 -22.95 -5.31
CA TRP A 310 -11.23 -23.47 -6.48
C TRP A 310 -11.50 -22.56 -7.68
N TRP A 311 -10.45 -22.17 -8.37
CA TRP A 311 -10.45 -21.28 -9.53
C TRP A 311 -10.02 -22.06 -10.78
N GLN A 312 -10.66 -21.79 -11.91
CA GLN A 312 -10.31 -22.42 -13.19
C GLN A 312 -10.58 -21.44 -14.33
N ALA A 313 -9.75 -21.49 -15.39
CA ALA A 313 -10.02 -20.79 -16.64
C ALA A 313 -11.39 -21.21 -17.19
N ASP A 314 -12.20 -20.24 -17.65
CA ASP A 314 -13.49 -20.53 -18.25
C ASP A 314 -13.27 -20.99 -19.70
N PRO A 315 -13.58 -22.25 -20.05
CA PRO A 315 -13.39 -22.76 -21.42
C PRO A 315 -14.32 -22.09 -22.44
N THR A 316 -15.30 -21.29 -21.99
CA THR A 316 -16.26 -20.58 -22.84
C THR A 316 -15.93 -19.09 -22.99
N ALA A 317 -14.92 -18.58 -22.29
CA ALA A 317 -14.43 -17.21 -22.46
C ALA A 317 -13.93 -17.04 -23.90
N ARG A 318 -14.54 -16.13 -24.66
CA ARG A 318 -14.07 -15.75 -25.99
C ARG A 318 -12.99 -14.68 -25.84
N GLU A 319 -11.86 -14.89 -26.53
CA GLU A 319 -10.76 -13.93 -26.68
C GLU A 319 -11.23 -12.55 -27.15
#